data_AF-A0A821FTZ5-F1
#
_entry.id   AF-A0A821FTZ5-F1
#
_cell.length_a   1.000
_cell.length_b   1.000
_cell.length_c   1.000
_cell.angle_alpha   90.00
_cell.angle_beta   90.00
_cell.angle_gamma   90.00
#
_symmetry.space_group_name_H-M   'P 1'
#
loop_
_entity.id
_entity.type
_entity.pdbx_description
1 polymer ?
#
loop_
_entity_poly.entity_id
_entity_poly.type
_entity_poly.pdbx_seq_one_letter_code
_entity_poly.pdbx_strand_id
1 'polypeptide(L)'
;MTTPILDQSAGDLPIVNRMYFGFSIVHLVSAFLYWWAWDDRSWRDVIMIPEYLNHIEAGLYIWSTSWYPRLGTLGGYYARTIHKIELTASIVDLVANFGWIMSWYMTYTRTLGRGFTLDDPDVIAFSTTTIAAIIYVVYSTQVYVHPEEYNDNILYTYGDIMYFLGACYYLFAGLRDSNWFWFLPFAGQYGVAAGRVHVETKALPKIGQPVVLMTDCCRRRPKKKIEKAKEEELNGRNDIIISYF
;
A
#
# COMPACT_ATOMS: atom_id res chain seq x y z
N MET A 1 2.99 -28.62 -40.49
CA MET A 1 2.01 -28.55 -39.39
C MET A 1 1.51 -27.13 -39.30
N THR A 2 0.38 -26.85 -39.92
CA THR A 2 -0.34 -25.57 -39.81
C THR A 2 -1.17 -25.63 -38.54
N THR A 3 -0.77 -24.89 -37.51
CA THR A 3 -1.60 -24.68 -36.33
C THR A 3 -2.92 -24.06 -36.78
N PRO A 4 -4.08 -24.59 -36.33
CA PRO A 4 -5.36 -23.97 -36.64
C PRO A 4 -5.32 -22.53 -36.15
N ILE A 5 -5.48 -21.60 -37.08
CA ILE A 5 -5.68 -20.18 -36.78
C ILE A 5 -7.03 -20.14 -36.10
N LEU A 6 -7.00 -19.97 -34.77
CA LEU A 6 -8.17 -19.67 -33.97
C LEU A 6 -8.81 -18.41 -34.56
N ASP A 7 -9.89 -18.61 -35.31
CA ASP A 7 -10.80 -17.57 -35.78
C ASP A 7 -11.61 -17.09 -34.57
N GLN A 8 -10.91 -16.42 -33.64
CA GLN A 8 -11.54 -15.71 -32.55
C GLN A 8 -12.07 -14.41 -33.12
N SER A 9 -13.39 -14.33 -33.25
CA SER A 9 -14.11 -13.12 -33.55
C SER A 9 -13.60 -11.99 -32.64
N ALA A 10 -12.99 -10.97 -33.24
CA ALA A 10 -12.39 -9.82 -32.58
C ALA A 10 -13.41 -8.93 -31.80
N GLY A 11 -14.63 -9.41 -31.56
CA GLY A 11 -15.75 -8.68 -30.99
C GLY A 11 -15.70 -8.50 -29.47
N ASP A 12 -15.16 -9.48 -28.73
CA ASP A 12 -15.27 -9.50 -27.25
C ASP A 12 -13.97 -9.18 -26.50
N LEU A 13 -12.82 -9.23 -27.18
CA LEU A 13 -11.53 -8.70 -26.71
C LEU A 13 -11.55 -7.22 -26.26
N PRO A 14 -12.40 -6.29 -26.76
CA PRO A 14 -12.33 -4.89 -26.37
C PRO A 14 -12.75 -4.62 -24.93
N ILE A 15 -13.64 -5.44 -24.34
CA ILE A 15 -14.21 -5.16 -23.01
C ILE A 15 -13.25 -5.61 -21.91
N VAL A 16 -12.73 -6.83 -22.00
CA VAL A 16 -11.77 -7.39 -21.03
C VAL A 16 -10.51 -6.52 -20.98
N ASN A 17 -9.99 -6.11 -22.15
CA ASN A 17 -8.83 -5.22 -22.22
C ASN A 17 -9.06 -3.84 -21.59
N ARG A 18 -10.28 -3.30 -21.67
CA ARG A 18 -10.61 -2.00 -21.05
C ARG A 18 -10.71 -2.11 -19.54
N MET A 19 -11.26 -3.21 -19.02
CA MET A 19 -11.31 -3.45 -17.58
C MET A 19 -9.91 -3.61 -17.02
N TYR A 20 -9.10 -4.46 -17.66
CA TYR A 20 -7.70 -4.69 -17.29
C TYR A 20 -6.89 -3.38 -17.28
N PHE A 21 -6.98 -2.58 -18.35
CA PHE A 21 -6.36 -1.26 -18.41
C PHE A 21 -6.81 -0.34 -17.27
N GLY A 22 -8.11 -0.30 -17.00
CA GLY A 22 -8.69 0.48 -15.91
C GLY A 22 -8.14 0.05 -14.55
N PHE A 23 -8.01 -1.26 -14.32
CA PHE A 23 -7.46 -1.80 -13.08
C PHE A 23 -5.98 -1.42 -12.91
N SER A 24 -5.17 -1.53 -13.96
CA SER A 24 -3.77 -1.10 -13.90
C SER A 24 -3.62 0.40 -13.64
N ILE A 25 -4.53 1.24 -14.16
CA ILE A 25 -4.56 2.67 -13.83
C ILE A 25 -4.91 2.88 -12.35
N VAL A 26 -5.95 2.21 -11.85
CA VAL A 26 -6.36 2.32 -10.44
C VAL A 26 -5.20 1.92 -9.51
N HIS A 27 -4.49 0.84 -9.85
CA HIS A 27 -3.30 0.41 -9.12
C HIS A 27 -2.17 1.43 -9.20
N LEU A 28 -1.88 1.98 -10.37
CA LEU A 28 -0.85 3.02 -10.50
C LEU A 28 -1.19 4.26 -9.65
N VAL A 29 -2.45 4.66 -9.63
CA VAL A 29 -2.94 5.77 -8.80
C VAL A 29 -2.85 5.42 -7.31
N SER A 30 -3.19 4.19 -6.91
CA SER A 30 -3.09 3.77 -5.51
C SER A 30 -1.64 3.73 -5.05
N ALA A 31 -0.72 3.22 -5.89
CA ALA A 31 0.71 3.22 -5.62
C ALA A 31 1.24 4.66 -5.45
N PHE A 32 0.80 5.60 -6.29
CA PHE A 32 1.18 7.00 -6.17
C PHE A 32 0.65 7.64 -4.87
N LEU A 33 -0.61 7.36 -4.50
CA LEU A 33 -1.20 7.84 -3.25
C LEU A 33 -0.48 7.27 -2.03
N TYR A 34 -0.04 6.01 -2.09
CA TYR A 34 0.72 5.43 -1.00
C TYR A 34 2.10 6.05 -0.90
N TRP A 35 2.79 6.26 -2.02
CA TRP A 35 4.04 7.03 -2.04
C TRP A 35 3.83 8.44 -1.46
N TRP A 36 2.73 9.12 -1.82
CA TRP A 36 2.37 10.42 -1.25
C TRP A 36 2.18 10.36 0.27
N ALA A 37 1.64 9.27 0.81
CA ALA A 37 1.46 9.09 2.26
C ALA A 37 2.80 9.03 3.04
N TRP A 38 3.92 8.82 2.35
CA TRP A 38 5.28 8.84 2.91
C TRP A 38 6.08 10.09 2.50
N ASP A 39 5.42 11.24 2.35
CA ASP A 39 6.05 12.51 1.94
C ASP A 39 7.18 12.99 2.87
N ASP A 40 7.17 12.55 4.13
CA ASP A 40 8.17 12.84 5.14
C ASP A 40 9.43 11.94 5.05
N ARG A 41 9.40 10.89 4.22
CA ARG A 41 10.52 9.96 4.03
C ARG A 41 11.37 10.34 2.84
N SER A 42 12.68 10.14 3.00
CA SER A 42 13.62 10.26 1.89
C SER A 42 13.37 9.14 0.89
N TRP A 43 13.47 9.46 -0.41
CA TRP A 43 13.39 8.48 -1.50
C TRP A 43 14.48 7.40 -1.45
N ARG A 44 15.52 7.61 -0.64
CA ARG A 44 16.59 6.63 -0.43
C ARG A 44 16.32 5.67 0.73
N ASP A 45 15.24 5.88 1.48
CA ASP A 45 14.90 5.02 2.60
C ASP A 45 14.53 3.62 2.09
N VAL A 46 15.10 2.59 2.71
CA VAL A 46 14.91 1.18 2.32
C VAL A 46 13.44 0.79 2.44
N ILE A 47 12.71 1.44 3.36
CA ILE A 47 11.27 1.32 3.56
C ILE A 47 10.47 1.66 2.30
N MET A 48 11.00 2.48 1.40
CA MET A 48 10.34 2.91 0.15
C MET A 48 10.59 1.96 -1.04
N ILE A 49 11.51 1.01 -0.92
CA ILE A 49 11.80 0.04 -2.01
C ILE A 49 10.54 -0.72 -2.48
N PRO A 50 9.67 -1.23 -1.59
CA PRO A 50 8.44 -1.92 -2.00
C PRO A 50 7.52 -1.04 -2.84
N GLU A 51 7.44 0.26 -2.53
CA GLU A 51 6.65 1.22 -3.30
C GLU A 51 7.18 1.40 -4.71
N TYR A 52 8.50 1.46 -4.88
CA TYR A 52 9.11 1.57 -6.21
C TYR A 52 8.83 0.34 -7.06
N LEU A 53 8.91 -0.84 -6.45
CA LEU A 53 8.56 -2.09 -7.13
C LEU A 53 7.09 -2.12 -7.54
N ASN A 54 6.20 -1.64 -6.66
CA ASN A 54 4.77 -1.52 -6.93
C ASN A 54 4.47 -0.60 -8.14
N HIS A 55 5.18 0.53 -8.27
CA HIS A 55 5.06 1.41 -9.44
C HIS A 55 5.59 0.77 -10.72
N ILE A 56 6.72 0.07 -10.64
CA ILE A 56 7.32 -0.63 -11.78
C ILE A 56 6.36 -1.71 -12.28
N GLU A 57 5.80 -2.51 -11.38
CA GLU A 57 4.80 -3.52 -11.67
C GLU A 57 3.56 -2.94 -12.35
N ALA A 58 2.93 -1.91 -11.77
CA ALA A 58 1.78 -1.24 -12.40
C ALA A 58 2.12 -0.72 -13.81
N GLY A 59 3.33 -0.17 -13.99
CA GLY A 59 3.84 0.25 -15.29
C GLY A 59 4.00 -0.90 -16.29
N LEU A 60 4.46 -2.07 -15.83
CA LEU A 60 4.58 -3.27 -16.65
C LEU A 60 3.20 -3.78 -17.10
N TYR A 61 2.20 -3.78 -16.23
CA TYR A 61 0.83 -4.17 -16.61
C TYR A 61 0.16 -3.17 -17.57
N ILE A 62 0.37 -1.86 -17.38
CA ILE A 62 -0.07 -0.87 -18.37
C ILE A 62 0.63 -1.11 -19.72
N TRP A 63 1.93 -1.41 -19.67
CA TRP A 63 2.68 -1.71 -20.88
C TRP A 63 2.19 -2.99 -21.56
N SER A 64 1.96 -4.09 -20.84
CA SER A 64 1.41 -5.33 -21.40
C SER A 64 0.08 -5.06 -22.09
N THR A 65 -0.79 -4.26 -21.45
CA THR A 65 -2.10 -3.87 -21.98
C THR A 65 -2.01 -3.21 -23.37
N SER A 66 -0.98 -2.39 -23.61
CA SER A 66 -0.78 -1.71 -24.89
C SER A 66 -0.52 -2.64 -26.08
N TRP A 67 -0.15 -3.90 -25.82
CA TRP A 67 0.11 -4.91 -26.86
C TRP A 67 -1.13 -5.72 -27.24
N TYR A 68 -2.16 -5.77 -26.39
CA TYR A 68 -3.37 -6.57 -26.65
C TYR A 68 -4.07 -6.25 -27.99
N PRO A 69 -4.19 -4.99 -28.44
CA PRO A 69 -4.78 -4.69 -29.74
C PRO A 69 -4.05 -5.34 -30.92
N ARG A 70 -2.78 -5.75 -30.74
CA ARG A 70 -1.95 -6.37 -31.79
C ARG A 70 -2.11 -7.89 -31.87
N LEU A 71 -2.79 -8.52 -30.91
CA LEU A 71 -3.04 -9.96 -30.89
C LEU A 71 -3.73 -10.46 -32.18
N GLY A 72 -4.65 -9.68 -32.76
CA GLY A 72 -5.34 -10.07 -33.99
C GLY A 72 -4.46 -10.15 -35.25
N THR A 73 -3.22 -9.65 -35.22
CA THR A 73 -2.37 -9.54 -36.43
C THR A 73 -1.25 -10.57 -36.51
N LEU A 74 -0.61 -10.92 -35.39
CA LEU A 74 0.54 -11.84 -35.31
C LEU A 74 0.44 -12.75 -34.07
N GLY A 75 -0.80 -13.06 -33.66
CA GLY A 75 -1.24 -13.52 -32.32
C GLY A 75 -0.25 -14.30 -31.46
N GLY A 76 0.38 -15.36 -31.98
CA GLY A 76 1.29 -16.18 -31.19
C GLY A 76 2.53 -15.44 -30.64
N TYR A 77 3.10 -14.48 -31.37
CA TYR A 77 4.27 -13.73 -30.91
C TYR A 77 3.90 -12.70 -29.84
N TYR A 78 2.83 -11.94 -30.06
CA TYR A 78 2.39 -10.91 -29.12
C TYR A 78 1.82 -11.52 -27.84
N ALA A 79 1.07 -12.62 -27.92
CA ALA A 79 0.57 -13.32 -26.74
C ALA A 79 1.71 -13.75 -25.81
N ARG A 80 2.76 -14.39 -26.35
CA ARG A 80 3.95 -14.76 -25.56
C ARG A 80 4.68 -13.56 -24.98
N THR A 81 4.70 -12.44 -25.70
CA THR A 81 5.36 -11.22 -25.22
C THR A 81 4.58 -10.61 -24.06
N ILE A 82 3.25 -10.51 -24.18
CA ILE A 82 2.34 -10.07 -23.11
C ILE A 82 2.56 -10.91 -21.85
N HIS A 83 2.51 -12.24 -21.95
CA HIS A 83 2.72 -13.10 -20.79
C HIS A 83 4.09 -13.00 -20.15
N LYS A 84 5.15 -12.76 -20.92
CA LYS A 84 6.48 -12.52 -20.34
C LYS A 84 6.51 -11.22 -19.53
N ILE A 85 5.85 -10.18 -20.02
CA ILE A 85 5.73 -8.91 -19.31
C ILE A 85 4.89 -9.11 -18.05
N GLU A 86 3.74 -9.76 -18.15
CA GLU A 86 2.84 -10.01 -17.02
C GLU A 86 3.48 -10.91 -15.97
N LEU A 87 4.14 -12.00 -16.36
CA LEU A 87 4.90 -12.84 -15.43
C LEU A 87 5.99 -12.03 -14.71
N THR A 88 6.69 -11.15 -15.43
CA THR A 88 7.69 -10.27 -14.83
C THR A 88 7.03 -9.34 -13.83
N ALA A 89 5.89 -8.74 -14.17
CA ALA A 89 5.11 -7.89 -13.27
C ALA A 89 4.69 -8.66 -12.01
N SER A 90 4.11 -9.86 -12.14
CA SER A 90 3.68 -10.67 -10.99
C SER A 90 4.85 -11.09 -10.10
N ILE A 91 6.03 -11.36 -10.65
CA ILE A 91 7.23 -11.62 -9.84
C ILE A 91 7.67 -10.36 -9.09
N VAL A 92 7.64 -9.20 -9.74
CA VAL A 92 7.95 -7.91 -9.09
C VAL A 92 6.96 -7.63 -7.97
N ASP A 93 5.66 -7.87 -8.19
CA ASP A 93 4.60 -7.74 -7.18
C ASP A 93 4.86 -8.65 -5.99
N LEU A 94 5.20 -9.93 -6.20
CA LEU A 94 5.56 -10.84 -5.10
C LEU A 94 6.73 -10.31 -4.27
N VAL A 95 7.80 -9.82 -4.92
CA VAL A 95 8.95 -9.24 -4.23
C VAL A 95 8.57 -7.97 -3.48
N ALA A 96 7.74 -7.12 -4.08
CA ALA A 96 7.19 -5.92 -3.43
C ALA A 96 6.42 -6.32 -2.16
N ASN A 97 5.47 -7.26 -2.27
CA ASN A 97 4.67 -7.76 -1.16
C ASN A 97 5.52 -8.30 0.01
N PHE A 98 6.61 -9.02 -0.26
CA PHE A 98 7.56 -9.41 0.79
C PHE A 98 8.24 -8.21 1.44
N GLY A 99 8.70 -7.25 0.63
CA GLY A 99 9.29 -6.01 1.11
C GLY A 99 8.33 -5.19 1.97
N TRP A 100 7.05 -5.18 1.61
CA TRP A 100 5.97 -4.54 2.36
C TRP A 100 5.79 -5.14 3.75
N ILE A 101 5.70 -6.46 3.86
CA ILE A 101 5.62 -7.13 5.18
C ILE A 101 6.81 -6.75 6.05
N MET A 102 8.02 -6.75 5.48
CA MET A 102 9.24 -6.40 6.22
C MET A 102 9.23 -4.93 6.65
N SER A 103 8.89 -4.02 5.74
CA SER A 103 8.76 -2.60 6.00
C SER A 103 7.74 -2.33 7.11
N TRP A 104 6.57 -2.96 7.01
CA TRP A 104 5.51 -2.90 8.00
C TRP A 104 5.97 -3.45 9.35
N TYR A 105 6.59 -4.63 9.37
CA TYR A 105 7.12 -5.24 10.60
C TYR A 105 8.13 -4.34 11.33
N MET A 106 8.92 -3.57 10.58
CA MET A 106 9.92 -2.65 11.14
C MET A 106 9.35 -1.30 11.57
N THR A 107 8.32 -0.78 10.89
CA THR A 107 7.87 0.61 11.04
C THR A 107 6.54 0.76 11.75
N TYR A 108 5.65 -0.23 11.68
CA TYR A 108 4.27 -0.05 12.09
C TYR A 108 4.08 -0.17 13.60
N THR A 109 3.57 0.90 14.21
CA THR A 109 3.14 0.90 15.60
C THR A 109 1.82 0.14 15.74
N ARG A 110 1.81 -0.95 16.50
CA ARG A 110 0.61 -1.77 16.72
C ARG A 110 -0.37 -1.05 17.65
N THR A 111 -1.52 -0.62 17.14
CA THR A 111 -2.64 -0.03 17.92
C THR A 111 -3.98 -0.66 17.48
N LEU A 112 -5.05 -0.47 18.24
CA LEU A 112 -6.38 -0.95 17.81
C LEU A 112 -6.79 -0.28 16.49
N GLY A 113 -7.17 -1.07 15.49
CA GLY A 113 -7.50 -0.60 14.13
C GLY A 113 -6.29 -0.22 13.24
N ARG A 114 -5.05 -0.44 13.72
CA ARG A 114 -3.80 -0.31 12.95
C ARG A 114 -2.85 -1.41 13.37
N GLY A 115 -2.72 -2.45 12.56
CA GLY A 115 -2.10 -3.70 13.00
C GLY A 115 -2.18 -4.79 11.93
N PHE A 116 -1.48 -5.90 12.16
CA PHE A 116 -1.58 -7.06 11.29
C PHE A 116 -2.86 -7.84 11.63
N THR A 117 -4.00 -7.18 11.44
CA THR A 117 -5.34 -7.65 11.79
C THR A 117 -6.22 -7.56 10.55
N LEU A 118 -7.24 -8.42 10.47
CA LEU A 118 -8.09 -8.53 9.27
C LEU A 118 -9.02 -7.31 9.06
N ASP A 119 -9.14 -6.43 10.04
CA ASP A 119 -9.83 -5.14 9.92
C ASP A 119 -8.94 -4.03 9.32
N ASP A 120 -7.63 -4.29 9.17
CA ASP A 120 -6.71 -3.34 8.55
C ASP A 120 -6.75 -3.46 7.02
N PRO A 121 -7.14 -2.41 6.26
CA PRO A 121 -7.14 -2.44 4.82
C PRO A 121 -5.77 -2.76 4.21
N ASP A 122 -4.66 -2.44 4.87
CA ASP A 122 -3.32 -2.83 4.38
C ASP A 122 -3.15 -4.34 4.34
N VAL A 123 -3.65 -5.06 5.35
CA VAL A 123 -3.51 -6.52 5.44
C VAL A 123 -4.36 -7.20 4.39
N ILE A 124 -5.57 -6.68 4.13
CA ILE A 124 -6.43 -7.19 3.07
C ILE A 124 -5.80 -6.90 1.70
N ALA A 125 -5.33 -5.68 1.48
CA ALA A 125 -4.65 -5.27 0.25
C ALA A 125 -3.47 -6.19 -0.04
N PHE A 126 -2.54 -6.31 0.91
CA PHE A 126 -1.39 -7.22 0.84
C PHE A 126 -1.79 -8.67 0.55
N SER A 127 -2.79 -9.20 1.26
CA SER A 127 -3.20 -10.59 1.10
C SER A 127 -3.79 -10.84 -0.29
N THR A 128 -4.62 -9.91 -0.77
CA THR A 128 -5.27 -10.03 -2.08
C THR A 128 -4.31 -9.83 -3.25
N THR A 129 -3.37 -8.88 -3.17
CA THR A 129 -2.30 -8.72 -4.18
C THR A 129 -1.35 -9.91 -4.18
N THR A 130 -0.94 -10.41 -3.01
CA THR A 130 -0.10 -11.61 -2.93
C THR A 130 -0.78 -12.82 -3.56
N ILE A 131 -2.07 -13.03 -3.27
CA ILE A 131 -2.84 -14.14 -3.88
C ILE A 131 -2.96 -13.94 -5.39
N ALA A 132 -3.27 -12.72 -5.86
CA ALA A 132 -3.36 -12.41 -7.29
C ALA A 132 -2.03 -12.69 -8.00
N ALA A 133 -0.91 -12.24 -7.43
CA ALA A 133 0.43 -12.46 -7.99
C ALA A 133 0.78 -13.96 -8.07
N ILE A 134 0.45 -14.76 -7.05
CA ILE A 134 0.60 -16.23 -7.10
C ILE A 134 -0.24 -16.81 -8.24
N ILE A 135 -1.51 -16.40 -8.35
CA ILE A 135 -2.41 -16.87 -9.41
C ILE A 135 -1.83 -16.55 -10.79
N TYR A 136 -1.35 -15.32 -11.02
CA TYR A 136 -0.75 -14.94 -12.30
C TYR A 136 0.55 -15.68 -12.61
N VAL A 137 1.39 -15.98 -11.61
CA VAL A 137 2.59 -16.81 -11.80
C VAL A 137 2.20 -18.22 -12.21
N VAL A 138 1.22 -18.83 -11.54
CA VAL A 138 0.71 -20.16 -11.87
C VAL A 138 0.10 -20.16 -13.28
N TYR A 139 -0.76 -19.19 -13.58
CA TYR A 139 -1.38 -19.02 -14.89
C TYR A 139 -0.33 -18.86 -16.00
N SER A 140 0.65 -17.97 -15.82
CA SER A 140 1.69 -17.72 -16.81
C SER A 140 2.57 -18.95 -17.03
N THR A 141 2.84 -19.71 -15.96
CA THR A 141 3.57 -20.99 -16.06
C THR A 141 2.73 -22.03 -16.82
N GLN A 142 1.44 -22.11 -16.54
CA GLN A 142 0.50 -23.00 -17.23
C GLN A 142 0.47 -22.68 -18.72
N VAL A 143 0.28 -21.42 -19.12
CA VAL A 143 0.28 -21.00 -20.53
C VAL A 143 1.64 -21.23 -21.21
N TYR A 144 2.74 -21.14 -20.46
CA TYR A 144 4.06 -21.45 -21.01
C TYR A 144 4.21 -22.94 -21.35
N VAL A 145 3.64 -23.83 -20.53
CA VAL A 145 3.67 -25.28 -20.75
C VAL A 145 2.61 -25.72 -21.76
N HIS A 146 1.41 -25.13 -21.67
CA HIS A 146 0.19 -25.45 -22.43
C HIS A 146 -0.39 -24.18 -23.10
N PRO A 147 0.19 -23.70 -24.22
CA PRO A 147 -0.26 -22.49 -24.89
C PRO A 147 -1.72 -22.53 -25.36
N GLU A 148 -2.30 -23.71 -25.54
CA GLU A 148 -3.69 -23.94 -25.91
C GLU A 148 -4.69 -23.49 -24.84
N GLU A 149 -4.29 -23.39 -23.57
CA GLU A 149 -5.15 -23.00 -22.45
C GLU A 149 -5.29 -21.47 -22.28
N TYR A 150 -4.77 -20.69 -23.24
CA TYR A 150 -4.75 -19.23 -23.20
C TYR A 150 -6.16 -18.60 -23.10
N ASN A 151 -7.13 -19.15 -23.84
CA ASN A 151 -8.40 -18.47 -24.09
C ASN A 151 -9.48 -18.66 -23.02
N ASP A 152 -9.51 -19.83 -22.36
CA ASP A 152 -10.55 -20.20 -21.40
C ASP A 152 -9.92 -20.53 -20.04
N ASN A 153 -9.21 -19.54 -19.47
CA ASN A 153 -8.56 -19.76 -18.18
C ASN A 153 -9.25 -19.00 -17.05
N ILE A 154 -10.00 -19.75 -16.24
CA ILE A 154 -10.69 -19.24 -15.06
C ILE A 154 -9.71 -18.64 -14.03
N LEU A 155 -8.45 -19.11 -13.98
CA LEU A 155 -7.43 -18.56 -13.09
C LEU A 155 -7.11 -17.11 -13.42
N TYR A 156 -7.05 -16.76 -14.71
CA TYR A 156 -6.79 -15.39 -15.13
C TYR A 156 -7.89 -14.44 -14.63
N THR A 157 -9.16 -14.82 -14.83
CA THR A 157 -10.31 -14.06 -14.33
C THR A 157 -10.30 -13.91 -12.80
N TYR A 158 -9.96 -14.97 -12.07
CA TYR A 158 -9.82 -14.87 -10.61
C TYR A 158 -8.65 -13.99 -10.19
N GLY A 159 -7.53 -14.05 -10.92
CA GLY A 159 -6.38 -13.17 -10.75
C GLY A 159 -6.80 -11.71 -10.88
N ASP A 160 -7.51 -11.36 -11.95
CA ASP A 160 -8.01 -10.00 -12.20
C ASP A 160 -8.95 -9.51 -11.09
N ILE A 161 -9.88 -10.35 -10.64
CA ILE A 161 -10.80 -10.00 -9.55
C ILE A 161 -10.04 -9.74 -8.25
N MET A 162 -9.11 -10.63 -7.88
CA MET A 162 -8.32 -10.49 -6.66
C MET A 162 -7.41 -9.26 -6.73
N TYR A 163 -6.79 -9.01 -7.88
CA TYR A 163 -5.95 -7.85 -8.13
C TYR A 163 -6.75 -6.55 -8.02
N PHE A 164 -7.94 -6.49 -8.64
CA PHE A 164 -8.82 -5.33 -8.53
C PHE A 164 -9.26 -5.06 -7.09
N LEU A 165 -9.66 -6.10 -6.35
CA LEU A 165 -10.00 -5.97 -4.93
C LEU A 165 -8.80 -5.41 -4.14
N GLY A 166 -7.59 -5.95 -4.37
CA GLY A 166 -6.37 -5.46 -3.75
C GLY A 166 -6.10 -3.99 -4.06
N ALA A 167 -6.20 -3.57 -5.31
CA ALA A 167 -6.03 -2.17 -5.72
C ALA A 167 -7.06 -1.24 -5.04
N CYS A 168 -8.31 -1.70 -4.88
CA CYS A 168 -9.33 -0.95 -4.14
C CYS A 168 -8.97 -0.81 -2.65
N TYR A 169 -8.55 -1.89 -1.99
CA TYR A 169 -8.12 -1.83 -0.58
C TYR A 169 -6.88 -0.96 -0.41
N TYR A 170 -5.91 -1.01 -1.32
CA TYR A 170 -4.76 -0.11 -1.34
C TYR A 170 -5.17 1.36 -1.45
N LEU A 171 -6.16 1.67 -2.31
CA LEU A 171 -6.71 3.02 -2.41
C LEU A 171 -7.30 3.48 -1.06
N PHE A 172 -8.09 2.62 -0.42
CA PHE A 172 -8.65 2.93 0.91
C PHE A 172 -7.57 3.08 1.98
N ALA A 173 -6.53 2.26 1.95
CA ALA A 173 -5.40 2.37 2.88
C ALA A 173 -4.64 3.70 2.69
N GLY A 174 -4.28 4.06 1.46
CA GLY A 174 -3.59 5.32 1.17
C GLY A 174 -4.42 6.56 1.54
N LEU A 175 -5.73 6.54 1.27
CA LEU A 175 -6.66 7.60 1.69
C LEU A 175 -6.80 7.68 3.22
N ARG A 176 -6.84 6.53 3.92
CA ARG A 176 -6.85 6.48 5.38
C ARG A 176 -5.58 7.09 5.96
N ASP A 177 -4.41 6.73 5.42
CA ASP A 177 -3.12 7.18 5.94
C ASP A 177 -2.87 8.66 5.66
N SER A 178 -3.45 9.18 4.57
CA SER A 178 -3.54 10.62 4.27
C SER A 178 -4.59 11.36 5.12
N ASN A 179 -5.24 10.70 6.08
CA ASN A 179 -6.31 11.25 6.93
C ASN A 179 -7.54 11.77 6.17
N TRP A 180 -7.81 11.29 4.95
CA TRP A 180 -9.01 11.70 4.21
C TRP A 180 -10.30 11.21 4.89
N PHE A 181 -10.21 10.04 5.55
CA PHE A 181 -11.31 9.46 6.31
C PHE A 181 -11.34 9.88 7.79
N TRP A 182 -10.91 11.11 8.10
CA TRP A 182 -10.82 11.62 9.46
C TRP A 182 -12.13 11.50 10.28
N PHE A 183 -13.28 11.27 9.66
CA PHE A 183 -14.59 11.10 10.30
C PHE A 183 -15.00 9.65 10.57
N LEU A 184 -14.28 8.64 10.05
CA LEU A 184 -14.60 7.24 10.28
C LEU A 184 -14.01 6.76 11.63
N PRO A 185 -14.80 6.08 12.48
CA PRO A 185 -14.36 5.67 13.83
C PRO A 185 -13.17 4.70 13.82
N PHE A 186 -12.92 4.01 12.70
CA PHE A 186 -11.81 3.06 12.53
C PHE A 186 -10.65 3.61 11.70
N ALA A 187 -10.72 4.84 11.17
CA ALA A 187 -9.68 5.42 10.34
C ALA A 187 -8.50 6.04 11.14
N GLY A 188 -8.31 5.65 12.39
CA GLY A 188 -7.21 6.13 13.22
C GLY A 188 -7.52 7.33 14.13
N GLN A 189 -8.81 7.59 14.43
CA GLN A 189 -9.22 8.65 15.37
C GLN A 189 -8.85 8.39 16.86
N TYR A 190 -8.14 7.31 17.20
CA TYR A 190 -7.62 7.13 18.56
C TYR A 190 -6.41 8.05 18.83
N GLY A 191 -6.65 9.36 18.83
CA GLY A 191 -5.88 10.38 19.57
C GLY A 191 -4.41 10.62 19.21
N VAL A 192 -3.80 9.85 18.31
CA VAL A 192 -2.43 10.06 17.85
C VAL A 192 -2.49 10.80 16.51
N ALA A 193 -2.88 12.09 16.55
CA ALA A 193 -2.71 12.96 15.39
C ALA A 193 -1.21 13.00 15.05
N ALA A 194 -0.84 12.47 13.88
CA ALA A 194 0.55 12.34 13.43
C ALA A 194 1.34 13.65 13.47
N GLY A 195 0.67 14.80 13.46
CA GLY A 195 1.31 16.13 13.48
C GLY A 195 1.78 16.66 14.84
N ARG A 196 1.54 15.99 15.98
CA ARG A 196 1.94 16.53 17.31
C ARG A 196 2.48 15.52 18.33
N VAL A 197 2.62 14.26 17.97
CA VAL A 197 3.40 13.35 18.81
C VAL A 197 4.84 13.43 18.33
N HIS A 198 5.60 14.32 18.97
CA HIS A 198 7.05 14.27 18.92
C HIS A 198 7.44 12.93 19.57
N VAL A 199 7.50 11.87 18.77
CA VAL A 199 8.09 10.61 19.20
C VAL A 199 9.56 10.93 19.36
N GLU A 200 9.96 11.26 20.59
CA GLU A 200 11.38 11.16 20.96
C GLU A 200 11.77 9.74 20.59
N THR A 201 12.52 9.57 19.50
CA THR A 201 13.14 8.31 19.12
C THR A 201 14.22 8.01 20.15
N LYS A 202 13.80 7.66 21.36
CA LYS A 202 14.65 6.91 22.28
C LYS A 202 14.93 5.59 21.57
N ALA A 203 16.23 5.30 21.45
CA ALA A 203 16.86 4.15 20.84
C ALA A 203 15.91 3.00 20.46
N LEU A 204 15.99 2.55 19.21
CA LEU A 204 15.24 1.42 18.64
C LEU A 204 14.99 0.33 19.70
N PRO A 205 13.72 -0.12 19.87
CA PRO A 205 13.41 -1.15 20.85
C PRO A 205 14.26 -2.39 20.59
N LYS A 206 14.92 -2.89 21.64
CA LYS A 206 15.72 -4.11 21.54
C LYS A 206 14.79 -5.26 21.14
N ILE A 207 15.20 -6.02 20.13
CA ILE A 207 14.51 -7.23 19.66
C ILE A 207 14.19 -8.12 20.89
N GLY A 208 12.91 -8.44 21.08
CA GLY A 208 12.43 -9.31 22.15
C GLY A 208 11.82 -8.60 23.38
N GLN A 209 11.78 -7.27 23.44
CA GLN A 209 11.03 -6.57 24.49
C GLN A 209 9.68 -6.06 23.96
N PRO A 210 8.55 -6.39 24.63
CA PRO A 210 7.26 -5.84 24.25
C PRO A 210 7.28 -4.33 24.47
N VAL A 211 7.09 -3.57 23.39
CA VAL A 211 6.88 -2.12 23.45
C VAL A 211 5.51 -1.90 24.05
N VAL A 212 5.45 -1.84 25.38
CA VAL A 212 4.28 -1.32 26.08
C VAL A 212 4.27 0.17 25.79
N LEU A 213 3.54 0.57 24.75
CA LEU A 213 3.07 1.94 24.58
C LEU A 213 2.20 2.25 25.80
N MET A 214 2.82 2.72 26.88
CA MET A 214 2.11 3.34 27.97
C MET A 214 1.38 4.55 27.37
N THR A 215 0.08 4.37 27.17
CA THR A 215 -0.89 5.43 26.92
C THR A 215 -0.94 6.34 28.15
N ASP A 216 0.07 7.19 28.29
CA ASP A 216 0.11 8.25 29.31
C ASP A 216 -0.91 9.39 28.99
N CYS A 217 -1.79 9.19 28.00
CA CYS A 217 -2.91 10.06 27.69
C CYS A 217 -3.91 10.22 28.86
N CYS A 218 -3.87 9.34 29.86
CA CYS A 218 -4.72 9.39 31.05
C CYS A 218 -4.02 9.87 32.32
N ARG A 219 -2.71 10.19 32.30
CA ARG A 219 -2.09 10.83 33.45
C ARG A 219 -2.53 12.29 33.51
N ARG A 220 -3.57 12.55 34.32
CA ARG A 220 -3.87 13.89 34.86
C ARG A 220 -2.54 14.54 35.22
N ARG A 221 -2.14 15.58 34.47
CA ARG A 221 -0.98 16.40 34.85
C ARG A 221 -1.16 16.75 36.33
N PRO A 222 -0.22 16.39 37.22
CA PRO A 222 -0.35 16.75 38.62
C PRO A 222 -0.41 18.29 38.69
N LYS A 223 -1.54 18.82 39.19
CA LYS A 223 -1.84 20.26 39.32
C LYS A 223 -0.69 21.06 39.98
N LYS A 224 0.18 20.40 40.73
CA LYS A 224 1.31 21.00 41.45
C LYS A 224 2.26 21.85 40.60
N LYS A 225 2.44 21.59 39.30
CA LYS A 225 3.34 22.44 38.47
C LYS A 225 2.72 23.77 38.05
N ILE A 226 1.39 23.88 38.00
CA ILE A 226 0.71 25.15 37.64
C ILE A 226 0.59 26.07 38.86
N GLU A 227 0.40 25.51 40.05
CA GLU A 227 0.38 26.30 41.30
C GLU A 227 1.75 26.91 41.60
N LYS A 228 2.85 26.17 41.39
CA LYS A 228 4.20 26.68 41.63
C LYS A 228 4.61 27.80 40.68
N ALA A 229 4.24 27.72 39.40
CA ALA A 229 4.49 28.78 38.42
C ALA A 229 3.66 30.04 38.72
N LYS A 230 2.43 29.89 39.22
CA LYS A 230 1.61 31.02 39.69
C LYS A 230 2.15 31.65 40.97
N GLU A 231 2.68 30.86 41.90
CA GLU A 231 3.34 31.37 43.11
C GLU A 231 4.61 32.17 42.78
N GLU A 232 5.43 31.71 41.83
CA GLU A 232 6.62 32.42 41.39
C GLU A 232 6.28 33.72 40.64
N GLU A 233 5.20 33.73 39.84
CA GLU A 233 4.73 34.95 39.15
C GLU A 233 4.10 35.98 40.11
N LEU A 234 3.42 35.52 41.17
CA LEU A 234 2.89 36.40 42.23
C LEU A 234 3.99 36.98 43.11
N ASN A 235 5.02 36.20 43.44
CA ASN A 235 6.14 36.69 44.26
C ASN A 235 7.06 37.65 43.48
N GLY A 236 7.22 37.46 42.15
CA GLY A 236 8.02 38.35 41.31
C GLY A 236 7.43 39.75 41.08
N ARG A 237 6.15 39.99 41.39
CA ARG A 237 5.49 41.32 41.24
C ARG A 237 5.61 42.23 42.46
N ASN A 238 6.05 41.72 43.61
CA ASN A 238 6.17 42.52 44.84
C ASN A 238 7.50 43.29 44.96
N ASP A 239 8.45 43.09 44.04
CA ASP A 239 9.77 43.75 44.07
C ASP A 239 9.84 45.09 43.31
N ILE A 240 8.71 45.62 42.83
CA ILE A 240 8.67 46.99 42.29
C ILE A 240 8.58 47.98 43.46
N ILE A 241 9.72 48.18 44.12
CA ILE A 241 9.95 49.29 45.04
C ILE A 241 9.95 50.58 44.20
N ILE A 242 8.84 51.31 44.24
CA ILE A 242 8.74 52.67 43.73
C ILE A 242 9.61 53.54 44.64
N SER A 243 10.82 53.85 44.17
CA SER A 243 11.67 54.88 44.77
C SER A 243 11.16 56.24 44.29
N TYR A 244 10.51 56.99 45.18
CA TYR A 244 10.20 58.39 44.96
C TYR A 244 11.46 59.22 45.22
N PHE A 245 11.93 59.92 44.19
CA PHE A 245 12.73 61.13 44.30
C PHE A 245 11.93 62.29 43.71
#